data_AF-A0AAV6ZTF1-F1
#
_entry.id   AF-A0AAV6ZTF1-F1
#
_cell.length_a   1.000
_cell.length_b   1.000
_cell.length_c   1.000
_cell.angle_alpha   90.00
_cell.angle_beta   90.00
_cell.angle_gamma   90.00
#
_symmetry.space_group_name_H-M   'P 1'
#
loop_
_entity.id
_entity.type
_entity.pdbx_description
1 polymer ?
#
loop_
_entity_poly.entity_id
_entity_poly.type
_entity_poly.pdbx_seq_one_letter_code
_entity_poly.pdbx_strand_id
1 'polypeptide(L)'
;MMTGFAPDVDSLNKLQKEVDKYISQFEINNKSIDKGSIIIYLDKMSERENECIKFNVHQIFKVGRIQPASVTLYDYYSPENRCTKFYHVEKNSELLSTICQNSVCRCTEVYKAHLEEIQENNNYDNYVMKIINVTKKGRDEDALNNQRRFLSHIKCRRGLNLIKGRDYLIWGPNSDLWEQPDGFSYVIGRDTWMERWPNDRECQDPENRKQCDDLSELSRNLEFIRCHL
;
A
#
# COMPACT_ATOMS: atom_id res chain seq x y z
N MET A 1 -4.63 -3.03 -10.05
CA MET A 1 -4.94 -4.44 -9.71
C MET A 1 -3.88 -4.97 -8.77
N MET A 2 -4.18 -6.05 -8.04
CA MET A 2 -3.21 -6.74 -7.18
C MET A 2 -2.04 -7.31 -8.01
N THR A 3 -0.86 -7.41 -7.41
CA THR A 3 0.34 -7.94 -8.09
C THR A 3 0.09 -9.36 -8.58
N GLY A 4 0.32 -9.63 -9.87
CA GLY A 4 0.09 -10.95 -10.46
C GLY A 4 -1.34 -11.25 -10.87
N PHE A 5 -2.26 -10.28 -10.78
CA PHE A 5 -3.65 -10.41 -11.21
C PHE A 5 -3.95 -9.55 -12.42
N ALA A 6 -4.78 -10.07 -13.31
CA ALA A 6 -5.35 -9.35 -14.44
C ALA A 6 -6.88 -9.50 -14.44
N PRO A 7 -7.63 -8.50 -14.92
CA PRO A 7 -9.08 -8.64 -15.06
C PRO A 7 -9.46 -9.66 -16.13
N ASP A 8 -10.59 -10.31 -15.89
CA ASP A 8 -11.28 -11.10 -16.90
C ASP A 8 -12.03 -10.17 -17.86
N VAL A 9 -11.49 -10.00 -19.07
CA VAL A 9 -12.04 -9.10 -20.09
C VAL A 9 -13.46 -9.50 -20.49
N ASP A 10 -13.80 -10.80 -20.47
CA ASP A 10 -15.13 -11.28 -20.82
C ASP A 10 -16.18 -10.86 -19.79
N SER A 11 -15.86 -10.89 -18.49
CA SER A 11 -16.74 -10.39 -17.43
C SER A 11 -16.95 -8.87 -17.52
N LEU A 12 -15.91 -8.11 -17.85
CA LEU A 12 -16.02 -6.66 -18.09
C LEU A 12 -16.89 -6.36 -19.33
N ASN A 13 -16.71 -7.12 -20.42
CA ASN A 13 -17.53 -7.00 -21.62
C ASN A 13 -19.00 -7.30 -21.36
N LYS A 14 -19.31 -8.24 -20.45
CA LYS A 14 -20.69 -8.53 -20.03
C LYS A 14 -21.31 -7.33 -19.32
N LEU A 15 -20.60 -6.74 -18.36
CA LEU A 15 -21.05 -5.55 -17.65
C LEU A 15 -21.35 -4.36 -18.59
N GLN A 16 -20.59 -4.24 -19.68
CA GLN A 16 -20.82 -3.19 -20.69
C GLN A 16 -22.02 -3.47 -21.61
N LYS A 17 -22.30 -4.75 -21.90
CA LYS A 17 -23.29 -5.17 -22.92
C LYS A 17 -24.66 -5.53 -22.34
N GLU A 18 -24.78 -5.72 -21.03
CA GLU A 18 -26.06 -6.00 -20.39
C GLU A 18 -27.06 -4.86 -20.54
N VAL A 19 -28.36 -5.20 -20.58
CA VAL A 19 -29.46 -4.27 -20.84
C VAL A 19 -29.53 -3.16 -19.78
N ASP A 20 -29.15 -3.49 -18.55
CA ASP A 20 -29.11 -2.57 -17.41
C ASP A 20 -27.89 -1.63 -17.43
N LYS A 21 -26.92 -1.84 -18.35
CA LYS A 21 -25.70 -1.05 -18.57
C LYS A 21 -25.06 -0.52 -17.27
N TYR A 22 -24.50 -1.43 -16.48
CA TYR A 22 -23.80 -1.06 -15.24
C TYR A 22 -22.54 -0.23 -15.47
N ILE A 23 -21.88 -0.38 -16.63
CA ILE A 23 -20.70 0.41 -17.00
C ILE A 23 -20.82 0.92 -18.43
N SER A 24 -20.37 2.15 -18.67
CA SER A 24 -20.39 2.78 -20.00
C SER A 24 -19.23 2.29 -20.86
N GLN A 25 -18.04 2.26 -20.26
CA GLN A 25 -16.79 1.86 -20.90
C GLN A 25 -15.76 1.46 -19.84
N PHE A 26 -14.71 0.75 -20.25
CA PHE A 26 -13.56 0.46 -19.41
C PHE A 26 -12.26 0.54 -20.22
N GLU A 27 -11.19 0.94 -19.55
CA GLU A 27 -9.83 1.00 -20.11
C GLU A 27 -8.89 0.17 -19.25
N ILE A 28 -8.05 -0.65 -19.90
CA ILE A 28 -7.00 -1.41 -19.23
C ILE A 28 -5.66 -0.76 -19.58
N ASN A 29 -5.01 -0.17 -18.59
CA ASN A 29 -3.75 0.53 -18.80
C ASN A 29 -2.58 -0.48 -18.83
N ASN A 30 -2.25 -0.94 -20.04
CA ASN A 30 -1.14 -1.85 -20.29
C ASN A 30 0.17 -1.15 -20.70
N LYS A 31 0.18 0.19 -20.78
CA LYS A 31 1.29 0.96 -21.38
C LYS A 31 1.96 1.98 -20.44
N SER A 32 1.50 2.14 -19.20
CA SER A 32 2.02 3.16 -18.26
C SER A 32 2.76 2.57 -17.04
N ILE A 33 3.35 3.47 -16.25
CA ILE A 33 4.02 3.27 -14.95
C ILE A 33 3.14 2.46 -13.97
N ASP A 34 1.80 2.57 -14.09
CA ASP A 34 0.81 1.80 -13.34
C ASP A 34 0.41 0.51 -14.07
N LYS A 35 1.33 -0.45 -14.16
CA LYS A 35 1.05 -1.76 -14.78
C LYS A 35 -0.17 -2.42 -14.12
N GLY A 36 -1.23 -2.64 -14.89
CA GLY A 36 -2.42 -3.38 -14.45
C GLY A 36 -3.46 -2.55 -13.70
N SER A 37 -3.58 -1.26 -14.00
CA SER A 37 -4.76 -0.46 -13.59
C SER A 37 -5.90 -0.62 -14.59
N ILE A 38 -7.13 -0.57 -14.08
CA ILE A 38 -8.36 -0.59 -14.87
C ILE A 38 -9.13 0.67 -14.49
N ILE A 39 -9.59 1.40 -15.48
CA ILE A 39 -10.48 2.54 -15.29
C ILE A 39 -11.86 2.10 -15.80
N ILE A 40 -12.87 2.20 -14.94
CA ILE A 40 -14.26 1.88 -15.27
C ILE A 40 -15.04 3.19 -15.21
N TYR A 41 -15.79 3.47 -16.28
CA TYR A 41 -16.61 4.67 -16.39
C TYR A 41 -18.07 4.32 -16.18
N LEU A 42 -18.74 5.11 -15.35
CA LEU A 42 -20.15 4.99 -15.01
C LEU A 42 -20.87 6.26 -15.47
N ASP A 43 -22.02 6.12 -16.16
CA ASP A 43 -22.80 7.27 -16.62
C ASP A 43 -23.43 8.05 -15.44
N LYS A 44 -23.84 7.32 -14.40
CA LYS A 44 -24.44 7.86 -13.17
C LYS A 44 -24.27 6.87 -12.03
N MET A 45 -24.47 7.34 -10.81
CA MET A 45 -24.57 6.51 -9.61
C MET A 45 -25.81 6.90 -8.82
N SER A 46 -26.52 5.91 -8.27
CA SER A 46 -27.65 6.12 -7.37
C SER A 46 -27.21 6.72 -6.04
N GLU A 47 -27.93 7.77 -5.62
CA GLU A 47 -27.76 8.38 -4.28
C GLU A 47 -28.52 7.62 -3.19
N ARG A 48 -29.43 6.71 -3.57
CA ARG A 48 -30.39 6.08 -2.65
C ARG A 48 -30.17 4.59 -2.45
N GLU A 49 -29.54 3.93 -3.42
CA GLU A 49 -29.36 2.47 -3.43
C GLU A 49 -27.90 2.12 -3.66
N ASN A 50 -27.46 1.03 -3.05
CA ASN A 50 -26.10 0.53 -3.21
C ASN A 50 -25.96 -0.14 -4.58
N GLU A 51 -25.25 0.50 -5.50
CA GLU A 51 -24.84 -0.11 -6.77
C GLU A 51 -23.58 -0.97 -6.57
N CYS A 52 -23.63 -2.22 -7.02
CA CYS A 52 -22.54 -3.18 -6.87
C CYS A 52 -22.06 -3.67 -8.24
N ILE A 53 -20.80 -3.42 -8.57
CA ILE A 53 -20.16 -3.92 -9.79
C ILE A 53 -19.24 -5.08 -9.42
N LYS A 54 -19.39 -6.20 -10.13
CA LYS A 54 -18.60 -7.41 -9.90
C LYS A 54 -18.04 -7.92 -11.22
N PHE A 55 -16.74 -8.12 -11.26
CA PHE A 55 -16.05 -8.74 -12.39
C PHE A 55 -15.02 -9.73 -11.87
N ASN A 56 -14.65 -10.69 -12.71
CA ASN A 56 -13.69 -11.72 -12.33
C ASN A 56 -12.27 -11.21 -12.52
N VAL A 57 -11.37 -11.72 -11.69
CA VAL A 57 -9.94 -11.41 -11.76
C VAL A 57 -9.16 -12.72 -11.72
N HIS A 58 -8.21 -12.88 -12.63
CA HIS A 58 -7.42 -14.10 -12.78
C HIS A 58 -5.99 -13.85 -12.32
N GLN A 59 -5.43 -14.79 -11.55
CA GLN A 59 -4.01 -14.78 -11.22
C GLN A 59 -3.22 -15.27 -12.43
N ILE A 60 -2.51 -14.36 -13.10
CA ILE A 60 -1.74 -14.65 -14.33
C ILE A 60 -0.33 -15.16 -14.03
N PHE A 61 0.20 -14.85 -12.84
CA PHE A 61 1.44 -15.46 -12.35
C PHE A 61 1.44 -15.53 -10.83
N LYS A 62 1.93 -16.64 -10.29
CA LYS A 62 2.13 -16.79 -8.85
C LYS A 62 3.30 -15.91 -8.43
N VAL A 63 2.99 -14.87 -7.68
CA VAL A 63 3.97 -14.02 -7.03
C VAL A 63 4.16 -14.50 -5.60
N GLY A 64 5.39 -14.42 -5.09
CA GLY A 64 5.64 -14.71 -3.67
C GLY A 64 4.96 -13.70 -2.73
N ARG A 65 4.53 -12.54 -3.24
CA ARG A 65 3.90 -11.46 -2.48
C ARG A 65 2.86 -10.75 -3.34
N ILE A 66 1.61 -10.68 -2.85
CA ILE A 66 0.55 -9.89 -3.48
C ILE A 66 0.45 -8.57 -2.71
N GLN A 67 0.75 -7.46 -3.37
CA GLN A 67 0.47 -6.14 -2.79
C GLN A 67 -1.04 -5.90 -2.81
N PRO A 68 -1.62 -5.31 -1.74
CA PRO A 68 -2.99 -4.82 -1.76
C PRO A 68 -3.19 -3.84 -2.92
N ALA A 69 -4.36 -3.87 -3.51
CA ALA A 69 -4.71 -2.94 -4.59
C ALA A 69 -5.77 -1.95 -4.08
N SER A 70 -5.76 -0.76 -4.65
CA SER A 70 -6.79 0.25 -4.42
C SER A 70 -7.89 0.18 -5.47
N VAL A 71 -9.09 0.56 -5.06
CA VAL A 71 -10.21 0.97 -5.91
C VAL A 71 -10.52 2.41 -5.54
N THR A 72 -10.40 3.33 -6.49
CA THR A 72 -10.72 4.74 -6.31
C THR A 72 -11.94 5.10 -7.12
N LEU A 73 -13.00 5.51 -6.43
CA LEU A 73 -14.18 6.13 -7.03
C LEU A 73 -13.99 7.65 -7.01
N TYR A 74 -14.22 8.35 -8.12
CA TYR A 74 -14.14 9.80 -8.15
C TYR A 74 -15.12 10.41 -9.14
N ASP A 75 -15.56 11.63 -8.87
CA ASP A 75 -16.33 12.42 -9.83
C ASP A 75 -15.38 12.98 -10.91
N TYR A 76 -15.72 12.72 -12.17
CA TYR A 76 -14.94 13.17 -13.33
C TYR A 76 -14.83 14.70 -13.41
N TYR A 77 -15.87 15.44 -13.02
CA TYR A 77 -15.89 16.90 -13.06
C TYR A 77 -15.38 17.55 -11.77
N SER A 78 -15.35 16.79 -10.67
CA SER A 78 -14.86 17.25 -9.36
C SER A 78 -13.91 16.22 -8.74
N PRO A 79 -12.67 16.09 -9.23
CA PRO A 79 -11.74 15.02 -8.84
C PRO A 79 -11.33 15.04 -7.35
N GLU A 80 -11.57 16.16 -6.66
CA GLU A 80 -11.37 16.30 -5.22
C GLU A 80 -12.34 15.40 -4.45
N ASN A 81 -13.54 15.17 -5.01
CA ASN A 81 -14.52 14.22 -4.50
C ASN A 81 -14.14 12.80 -4.92
N ARG A 82 -13.23 12.19 -4.17
CA ARG A 82 -12.82 10.81 -4.39
C ARG A 82 -12.84 9.96 -3.14
N CYS A 83 -13.11 8.67 -3.34
CA CYS A 83 -13.10 7.67 -2.30
C CYS A 83 -12.24 6.47 -2.72
N THR A 84 -11.10 6.28 -2.07
CA THR A 84 -10.24 5.11 -2.28
C THR A 84 -10.48 4.03 -1.23
N LYS A 85 -10.73 2.78 -1.59
CA LYS A 85 -10.65 1.65 -0.65
C LYS A 85 -9.59 0.68 -1.11
N PHE A 86 -8.95 0.01 -0.16
CA PHE A 86 -7.98 -1.04 -0.47
C PHE A 86 -8.64 -2.41 -0.32
N TYR A 87 -8.29 -3.31 -1.24
CA TYR A 87 -8.73 -4.69 -1.20
C TYR A 87 -7.53 -5.62 -1.33
N HIS A 88 -7.67 -6.76 -0.67
CA HIS A 88 -6.69 -7.83 -0.69
C HIS A 88 -7.43 -9.17 -0.58
N VAL A 89 -6.78 -10.27 -0.96
CA VAL A 89 -7.37 -11.60 -0.85
C VAL A 89 -7.36 -12.03 0.63
N GLU A 90 -8.52 -12.32 1.24
CA GLU A 90 -8.63 -12.62 2.67
C GLU A 90 -8.42 -14.10 3.10
N LYS A 91 -8.00 -14.20 4.37
CA LYS A 91 -7.91 -15.29 5.37
C LYS A 91 -7.10 -16.56 5.13
N ASN A 92 -6.96 -17.07 3.90
CA ASN A 92 -6.06 -18.21 3.61
C ASN A 92 -4.94 -17.86 2.63
N SER A 93 -4.82 -16.58 2.30
CA SER A 93 -3.76 -16.03 1.46
C SER A 93 -2.55 -15.74 2.34
N GLU A 94 -1.53 -16.59 2.25
CA GLU A 94 -0.21 -16.49 2.92
C GLU A 94 0.57 -15.18 2.60
N LEU A 95 -0.04 -14.20 1.94
CA LEU A 95 0.65 -13.19 1.13
C LEU A 95 0.80 -11.79 1.72
N LEU A 96 0.37 -11.56 2.97
CA LEU A 96 0.74 -10.35 3.72
C LEU A 96 1.55 -10.64 4.97
N SER A 97 1.49 -11.86 5.49
CA SER A 97 2.13 -12.15 6.76
C SER A 97 3.54 -12.66 6.60
N THR A 98 3.92 -13.25 5.46
CA THR A 98 5.15 -14.04 5.42
C THR A 98 5.93 -13.83 4.12
N ILE A 99 7.18 -13.42 4.26
CA ILE A 99 8.16 -13.30 3.20
C ILE A 99 8.95 -14.59 3.14
N CYS A 100 8.78 -15.34 2.05
CA CYS A 100 9.55 -16.53 1.79
C CYS A 100 10.73 -16.23 0.87
N GLN A 101 11.93 -16.63 1.28
CA GLN A 101 13.12 -16.68 0.44
C GLN A 101 13.62 -18.13 0.48
N ASN A 102 13.55 -18.81 -0.66
CA ASN A 102 13.70 -20.28 -0.75
C ASN A 102 12.67 -21.01 0.14
N SER A 103 13.10 -21.88 1.04
CA SER A 103 12.27 -22.65 1.97
C SER A 103 12.05 -21.96 3.34
N VAL A 104 12.53 -20.73 3.52
CA VAL A 104 12.43 -20.01 4.79
C VAL A 104 11.47 -18.83 4.65
N CYS A 105 10.39 -18.87 5.42
CA CYS A 105 9.37 -17.85 5.47
C CYS A 105 9.50 -17.05 6.78
N ARG A 106 9.40 -15.71 6.74
CA ARG A 106 9.49 -14.82 7.92
C ARG A 106 8.46 -13.70 7.90
N CYS A 107 8.00 -13.25 9.06
CA CYS A 107 7.02 -12.17 9.16
C CYS A 107 7.49 -10.86 8.52
N THR A 108 6.61 -10.19 7.79
CA THR A 108 6.85 -8.79 7.36
C THR A 108 6.72 -7.86 8.55
N GLU A 109 7.69 -6.97 8.71
CA GLU A 109 7.68 -5.92 9.73
C GLU A 109 6.82 -4.74 9.27
N VAL A 110 5.99 -4.23 10.18
CA VAL A 110 5.12 -3.09 9.92
C VAL A 110 5.25 -2.10 11.06
N TYR A 111 5.64 -0.88 10.72
CA TYR A 111 5.90 0.20 11.66
C TYR A 111 5.11 1.45 11.32
N LYS A 112 4.73 2.20 12.35
CA LYS A 112 4.52 3.64 12.23
C LYS A 112 5.80 4.32 12.71
N ALA A 113 6.39 5.18 11.88
CA ALA A 113 7.66 5.83 12.17
C ALA A 113 7.60 7.34 11.94
N HIS A 114 8.26 8.12 12.80
CA HIS A 114 8.37 9.56 12.71
C HIS A 114 9.73 9.95 12.10
N LEU A 115 9.73 10.74 11.03
CA LEU A 115 10.96 11.17 10.36
C LEU A 115 11.58 12.37 11.08
N GLU A 116 12.70 12.14 11.79
CA GLU A 116 13.39 13.16 12.60
C GLU A 116 14.48 13.90 11.82
N GLU A 117 15.17 13.20 10.92
CA GLU A 117 16.28 13.77 10.16
C GLU A 117 16.37 13.18 8.74
N ILE A 118 16.81 14.02 7.81
CA ILE A 118 17.16 13.61 6.44
C ILE A 118 18.63 13.99 6.23
N GLN A 119 19.47 12.99 6.00
CA GLN A 119 20.89 13.15 5.73
C GLN A 119 21.12 12.80 4.25
N GLU A 120 21.09 13.82 3.40
CA GLU A 120 21.27 13.64 1.96
C GLU A 120 22.74 13.43 1.60
N ASN A 121 23.03 12.43 0.76
CA ASN A 121 24.38 12.25 0.18
C ASN A 121 24.32 12.06 -1.34
N ASN A 122 25.49 11.92 -1.96
CA ASN A 122 25.61 11.76 -3.42
C ASN A 122 25.23 10.36 -3.93
N ASN A 123 25.22 9.35 -3.06
CA ASN A 123 24.93 7.96 -3.43
C ASN A 123 23.60 7.49 -2.85
N TYR A 124 23.44 7.64 -1.53
CA TYR A 124 22.27 7.24 -0.78
C TYR A 124 21.92 8.28 0.28
N ASP A 125 20.63 8.46 0.51
CA ASP A 125 20.11 9.30 1.59
C ASP A 125 19.82 8.43 2.80
N ASN A 126 20.14 8.93 3.98
CA ASN A 126 19.70 8.34 5.23
C ASN A 126 18.52 9.13 5.79
N TYR A 127 17.41 8.46 5.97
CA TYR A 127 16.23 8.99 6.66
C TYR A 127 16.25 8.42 8.09
N VAL A 128 16.55 9.26 9.06
CA VAL A 128 16.58 8.87 10.48
C VAL A 128 15.17 8.93 11.00
N MET A 129 14.61 7.76 11.31
CA MET A 129 13.23 7.63 11.75
C MET A 129 13.15 7.04 13.14
N LYS A 130 12.29 7.60 13.98
CA LYS A 130 11.94 7.03 15.28
C LYS A 130 10.71 6.14 15.13
N ILE A 131 10.82 4.88 15.48
CA ILE A 131 9.67 3.96 15.43
C ILE A 131 8.74 4.27 16.61
N ILE A 132 7.52 4.70 16.31
CA ILE A 132 6.54 5.13 17.32
C ILE A 132 5.45 4.08 17.58
N ASN A 133 5.22 3.18 16.63
CA ASN A 133 4.36 2.01 16.83
C ASN A 133 4.89 0.82 16.02
N VAL A 134 4.72 -0.38 16.57
CA VAL A 134 5.04 -1.66 15.91
C VAL A 134 3.74 -2.44 15.72
N THR A 135 3.18 -2.37 14.52
CA THR A 135 1.96 -3.10 14.15
C THR A 135 2.25 -4.58 13.93
N LYS A 136 3.39 -4.91 13.31
CA LYS A 136 3.88 -6.29 13.19
C LYS A 136 5.35 -6.36 13.57
N LYS A 137 5.65 -7.21 14.55
CA LYS A 137 7.01 -7.53 14.98
C LYS A 137 7.70 -8.44 13.97
N GLY A 138 9.00 -8.24 13.79
CA GLY A 138 9.87 -9.13 13.04
C GLY A 138 11.17 -9.39 13.80
N ARG A 139 12.31 -9.24 13.11
CA ARG A 139 13.66 -9.45 13.66
C ARG A 139 14.14 -8.29 14.52
N ASP A 140 13.71 -7.06 14.21
CA ASP A 140 14.02 -5.88 15.01
C ASP A 140 13.07 -5.83 16.23
N GLU A 141 13.33 -6.71 17.20
CA GLU A 141 12.45 -6.90 18.37
C GLU A 141 12.36 -5.67 19.27
N ASP A 142 13.40 -4.83 19.28
CA ASP A 142 13.53 -3.61 20.06
C ASP A 142 13.27 -2.34 19.24
N ALA A 143 12.67 -2.45 18.05
CA ALA A 143 12.42 -1.30 17.18
C ALA A 143 11.70 -0.13 17.89
N LEU A 144 10.71 -0.44 18.73
CA LEU A 144 9.83 0.54 19.36
C LEU A 144 10.61 1.59 20.17
N ASN A 145 10.30 2.87 19.94
CA ASN A 145 10.90 4.07 20.54
C ASN A 145 12.37 4.32 20.18
N ASN A 146 13.01 3.43 19.42
CA ASN A 146 14.38 3.61 18.97
C ASN A 146 14.44 4.28 17.59
N GLN A 147 15.59 4.91 17.33
CA GLN A 147 15.92 5.42 16.01
C GLN A 147 16.43 4.30 15.11
N ARG A 148 16.02 4.34 13.85
CA ARG A 148 16.47 3.45 12.78
C ARG A 148 16.79 4.28 11.55
N ARG A 149 17.81 3.86 10.81
CA ARG A 149 18.20 4.52 9.55
C ARG A 149 17.53 3.79 8.41
N PHE A 150 16.78 4.53 7.61
CA PHE A 150 16.21 4.06 6.35
C PHE A 150 17.06 4.63 5.20
N LEU A 151 17.69 3.76 4.41
CA LEU A 151 18.58 4.13 3.32
C LEU A 151 17.85 4.03 1.99
N SER A 152 17.94 5.07 1.15
CA SER A 152 17.47 4.97 -0.24
C SER A 152 18.47 5.58 -1.20
N HIS A 153 18.54 5.04 -2.42
CA HIS A 153 19.39 5.59 -3.46
C HIS A 153 18.94 7.01 -3.84
N ILE A 154 19.86 7.93 -4.13
CA ILE A 154 19.57 9.35 -4.46
C ILE A 154 18.49 9.52 -5.55
N LYS A 155 18.46 8.60 -6.52
CA LYS A 155 17.46 8.58 -7.61
C LYS A 155 16.01 8.47 -7.11
N CYS A 156 15.79 7.91 -5.92
CA CYS A 156 14.47 7.76 -5.31
C CYS A 156 14.02 9.02 -4.55
N ARG A 157 14.91 10.00 -4.28
CA ARG A 157 14.61 11.18 -3.44
C ARG A 157 13.33 11.92 -3.87
N ARG A 158 13.18 12.19 -5.17
CA ARG A 158 11.97 12.84 -5.73
C ARG A 158 10.73 11.96 -5.67
N GLY A 159 10.88 10.64 -5.82
CA GLY A 159 9.76 9.70 -5.78
C GLY A 159 9.26 9.45 -4.37
N LEU A 160 10.16 9.43 -3.38
CA LEU A 160 9.81 9.28 -1.97
C LEU A 160 9.26 10.57 -1.37
N ASN A 161 9.84 11.71 -1.74
CA ASN A 161 9.41 13.05 -1.30
C ASN A 161 9.10 13.13 0.21
N LEU A 162 9.99 12.57 1.03
CA LEU A 162 9.80 12.51 2.47
C LEU A 162 10.00 13.90 3.10
N ILE A 163 9.17 14.20 4.10
CA ILE A 163 9.09 15.50 4.75
C ILE A 163 9.46 15.31 6.21
N LYS A 164 10.53 15.98 6.64
CA LYS A 164 10.97 15.96 8.04
C LYS A 164 9.85 16.44 8.99
N GLY A 165 9.80 15.85 10.18
CA GLY A 165 8.84 16.17 11.23
C GLY A 165 7.50 15.49 11.05
N ARG A 166 7.48 14.39 10.29
CA ARG A 166 6.24 13.77 9.86
C ARG A 166 6.22 12.25 9.97
N ASP A 167 5.02 11.67 10.10
CA ASP A 167 4.83 10.23 10.35
C ASP A 167 4.57 9.42 9.08
N TYR A 168 5.03 8.19 9.04
CA TYR A 168 4.88 7.28 7.90
C TYR A 168 4.49 5.88 8.38
N LEU A 169 3.56 5.24 7.67
CA LEU A 169 3.41 3.78 7.72
C LEU A 169 4.50 3.18 6.85
N ILE A 170 5.22 2.20 7.37
CA ILE A 170 6.30 1.51 6.66
C ILE A 170 6.07 0.02 6.81
N TRP A 171 6.07 -0.69 5.69
CA TRP A 171 6.28 -2.13 5.71
C TRP A 171 7.35 -2.49 4.69
N GLY A 172 8.17 -3.47 5.01
CA GLY A 172 9.25 -3.86 4.12
C GLY A 172 9.73 -5.26 4.41
N PRO A 173 10.46 -5.87 3.47
CA PRO A 173 10.91 -7.21 3.66
C PRO A 173 12.12 -7.32 4.58
N ASN A 174 12.22 -8.46 5.27
CA ASN A 174 13.38 -8.77 6.09
C ASN A 174 14.71 -8.75 5.31
N SER A 175 14.70 -8.95 3.98
CA SER A 175 15.89 -8.84 3.14
C SER A 175 16.48 -7.43 3.12
N ASP A 176 15.65 -6.43 3.38
CA ASP A 176 16.03 -5.02 3.38
C ASP A 176 16.55 -4.59 4.76
N LEU A 177 16.52 -5.48 5.75
CA LEU A 177 16.99 -5.24 7.11
C LEU A 177 18.45 -5.71 7.29
N TRP A 178 19.32 -4.76 7.56
CA TRP A 178 20.76 -4.94 7.73
C TRP A 178 21.14 -4.72 9.19
N GLU A 179 21.75 -5.72 9.81
CA GLU A 179 22.24 -5.66 11.18
C GLU A 179 23.57 -4.89 11.22
N GLN A 180 23.67 -3.92 12.13
CA GLN A 180 24.84 -3.09 12.38
C GLN A 180 25.19 -3.14 13.88
N PRO A 181 26.42 -2.77 14.27
CA PRO A 181 26.82 -2.77 15.67
C PRO A 181 25.96 -1.90 16.59
N ASP A 182 25.30 -0.87 16.05
CA ASP A 182 24.42 0.08 16.75
C ASP A 182 22.92 -0.21 16.58
N GLY A 183 22.56 -1.37 16.00
CA GLY A 183 21.18 -1.81 15.81
C GLY A 183 20.87 -2.16 14.36
N PHE A 184 19.63 -1.95 13.93
CA PHE A 184 19.21 -2.25 12.56
C PHE A 184 19.15 -1.01 11.67
N SER A 185 19.52 -1.21 10.41
CA SER A 185 19.26 -0.28 9.31
C SER A 185 18.38 -0.94 8.26
N TYR A 186 17.55 -0.14 7.60
CA TYR A 186 16.56 -0.57 6.63
C TYR A 186 16.89 0.00 5.25
N VAL A 187 16.79 -0.79 4.20
CA VAL A 187 16.92 -0.30 2.82
C VAL A 187 15.54 -0.08 2.25
N ILE A 188 15.24 1.13 1.79
CA ILE A 188 14.00 1.42 1.06
C ILE A 188 14.18 0.91 -0.38
N GLY A 189 13.90 -0.39 -0.54
CA GLY A 189 13.93 -1.11 -1.81
C GLY A 189 12.62 -0.97 -2.60
N ARG A 190 12.55 -1.70 -3.73
CA ARG A 190 11.34 -1.81 -4.56
C ARG A 190 10.14 -2.37 -3.80
N ASP A 191 10.41 -3.25 -2.83
CA ASP A 191 9.39 -3.99 -2.10
C ASP A 191 9.05 -3.37 -0.74
N THR A 192 9.73 -2.28 -0.37
CA THR A 192 9.40 -1.49 0.82
C THR A 192 8.30 -0.51 0.45
N TRP A 193 7.17 -0.62 1.13
CA TRP A 193 6.09 0.36 1.01
C TRP A 193 6.18 1.37 2.13
N MET A 194 5.89 2.62 1.79
CA MET A 194 5.88 3.72 2.72
C MET A 194 4.77 4.68 2.32
N GLU A 195 3.92 5.01 3.28
CA GLU A 195 2.76 5.85 3.06
C GLU A 195 2.74 6.97 4.11
N ARG A 196 2.39 8.18 3.69
CA ARG A 196 2.29 9.34 4.59
C ARG A 196 1.18 9.06 5.62
N TRP A 197 1.48 9.20 6.91
CA TRP A 197 0.48 9.14 7.97
C TRP A 197 0.20 10.56 8.49
N PRO A 198 -0.97 11.16 8.21
CA PRO A 198 -1.31 12.48 8.74
C PRO A 198 -1.49 12.44 10.26
N ASN A 199 -1.06 13.50 10.95
CA ASN A 199 -1.25 13.61 12.40
C ASN A 199 -2.70 14.00 12.76
N ASP A 200 -3.05 13.94 14.05
CA ASP A 200 -4.42 14.20 14.53
C ASP A 200 -4.98 15.57 14.12
N ARG A 201 -4.12 16.59 13.97
CA ARG A 201 -4.53 17.93 13.50
C ARG A 201 -4.77 17.93 11.99
N GLU A 202 -3.89 17.29 11.23
CA GLU A 202 -4.05 17.13 9.78
C GLU A 202 -5.30 16.33 9.45
N CYS A 203 -5.65 15.31 10.26
CA CYS A 203 -6.86 14.53 10.10
C CYS A 203 -8.16 15.31 10.36
N GLN A 204 -8.09 16.51 10.96
CA GLN A 204 -9.26 17.41 11.06
C GLN A 204 -9.58 18.07 9.71
N ASP A 205 -8.60 18.14 8.81
CA ASP A 205 -8.81 18.65 7.46
C ASP A 205 -9.69 17.65 6.68
N PRO A 206 -10.80 18.11 6.07
CA PRO A 206 -11.64 17.27 5.22
C PRO A 206 -10.86 16.50 4.13
N GLU A 207 -9.78 17.08 3.61
CA GLU A 207 -8.96 16.46 2.56
C GLU A 207 -8.22 15.20 3.08
N ASN A 208 -7.77 15.21 4.33
CA ASN A 208 -6.97 14.12 4.91
C ASN A 208 -7.80 13.11 5.69
N ARG A 209 -9.03 13.48 6.10
CA ARG A 209 -9.90 12.66 6.96
C ARG A 209 -10.02 11.23 6.45
N LYS A 210 -10.18 11.09 5.14
CA LYS A 210 -10.31 9.81 4.47
C LYS A 210 -9.06 8.94 4.59
N GLN A 211 -7.89 9.51 4.30
CA GLN A 211 -6.62 8.81 4.42
C GLN A 211 -6.37 8.37 5.87
N CYS A 212 -6.73 9.21 6.84
CA CYS A 212 -6.63 8.87 8.26
C CYS A 212 -7.51 7.68 8.63
N ASP A 213 -8.76 7.66 8.16
CA ASP A 213 -9.69 6.55 8.40
C ASP A 213 -9.18 5.26 7.76
N ASP A 214 -8.78 5.31 6.48
CA ASP A 214 -8.28 4.17 5.70
C ASP A 214 -7.01 3.56 6.34
N LEU A 215 -6.05 4.40 6.75
CA LEU A 215 -4.82 3.96 7.43
C LEU A 215 -5.09 3.38 8.82
N SER A 216 -6.02 3.97 9.57
CA SER A 216 -6.41 3.49 10.90
C SER A 216 -7.14 2.14 10.84
N GLU A 217 -7.95 1.92 9.81
CA GLU A 217 -8.56 0.61 9.53
C GLU A 217 -7.50 -0.42 9.13
N LEU A 218 -6.60 -0.06 8.21
CA LEU A 218 -5.50 -0.93 7.79
C LEU A 218 -4.61 -1.36 8.96
N SER A 219 -4.21 -0.43 9.83
CA SER A 219 -3.39 -0.74 11.01
C SER A 219 -4.09 -1.76 11.91
N ARG A 220 -5.39 -1.56 12.20
CA ARG A 220 -6.18 -2.50 13.00
C ARG A 220 -6.25 -3.88 12.34
N ASN A 221 -6.52 -3.92 11.03
CA ASN A 221 -6.58 -5.19 10.30
C ASN A 221 -5.25 -5.95 10.34
N LEU A 222 -4.13 -5.23 10.22
CA LEU A 222 -2.79 -5.82 10.28
C LEU A 222 -2.45 -6.43 11.65
N GLU A 223 -2.94 -5.85 12.75
CA GLU A 223 -2.76 -6.41 14.10
C GLU A 223 -3.40 -7.80 14.27
N PHE A 224 -4.55 -8.03 13.63
CA PHE A 224 -5.27 -9.31 13.70
C PHE A 224 -4.74 -10.37 12.73
N ILE A 225 -3.99 -9.98 11.71
CA ILE A 225 -3.38 -10.92 10.75
C ILE A 225 -2.15 -11.57 11.41
N ARG A 226 -2.34 -12.78 11.95
CA ARG A 226 -1.26 -13.63 12.44
C ARG A 226 -0.35 -14.06 11.29
N CYS A 227 0.95 -14.18 11.58
CA CYS A 227 1.82 -14.95 10.71
C CYS A 227 1.69 -16.43 11.02
N HIS A 228 1.41 -17.23 10.01
CA HIS A 228 1.70 -18.65 10.04
C HIS A 228 3.09 -18.85 9.41
N LEU A 229 4.01 -19.43 10.20
CA LEU A 229 5.36 -19.83 9.79
C LEU A 229 5.36 -21.31 9.44
#